data_AF-A0A7V9LCN0-F1
#
_entry.id   AF-A0A7V9LCN0-F1
#
_cell.length_a   1.000
_cell.length_b   1.000
_cell.length_c   1.000
_cell.angle_alpha   90.00
_cell.angle_beta   90.00
_cell.angle_gamma   90.00
#
_symmetry.space_group_name_H-M   'P 1'
#
loop_
_entity.id
_entity.type
_entity.pdbx_description
1 polymer ?
#
loop_
_entity_poly.entity_id
_entity_poly.type
_entity_poly.pdbx_seq_one_letter_code
_entity_poly.pdbx_strand_id
1 'polypeptide(L)'
;SPHRSARAIDFRIRGVPLREIRDWVWRHYSGVGIGWYPGDQFLHVDSRDQDTAWTEIRGGVNDYKPYWAVQAREVAPSPRSLARRGPGV
;
A
#
# COMPACT_ATOMS: atom_id res chain seq x y z
N SER A 1 -17.86 5.96 0.36
CA SER A 1 -16.77 5.49 -0.53
C SER A 1 -15.81 6.65 -0.74
N PRO A 2 -14.50 6.48 -0.45
CA PRO A 2 -13.48 7.52 -0.65
C PRO A 2 -13.31 7.99 -2.10
N HIS A 3 -13.69 7.16 -3.08
CA HIS A 3 -13.72 7.54 -4.51
C HIS A 3 -14.64 8.73 -4.78
N ARG A 4 -15.81 8.80 -4.13
CA ARG A 4 -16.77 9.90 -4.30
C ARG A 4 -16.24 11.26 -3.81
N SER A 5 -15.20 11.25 -3.00
CA SER A 5 -14.53 12.44 -2.48
C SER A 5 -13.14 12.64 -3.08
N ALA A 6 -12.80 11.95 -4.18
CA ALA A 6 -11.48 11.99 -4.81
C ALA A 6 -10.31 11.67 -3.86
N ARG A 7 -10.55 10.81 -2.86
CA ARG A 7 -9.56 10.37 -1.88
C ARG A 7 -9.09 8.94 -2.08
N ALA A 8 -9.51 8.31 -3.18
CA ALA A 8 -9.06 6.98 -3.55
C ALA A 8 -8.74 6.90 -5.03
N ILE A 9 -7.89 5.92 -5.36
CA ILE A 9 -7.58 5.51 -6.71
C ILE A 9 -7.50 4.00 -6.77
N ASP A 10 -8.06 3.43 -7.84
CA ASP A 10 -7.90 2.03 -8.19
C ASP A 10 -7.00 1.95 -9.42
N PHE A 11 -5.87 1.25 -9.32
CA PHE A 11 -4.90 1.24 -10.41
C PHE A 11 -4.04 -0.03 -10.49
N ARG A 12 -3.36 -0.15 -11.63
CA ARG A 12 -2.26 -1.07 -11.87
C ARG A 12 -1.26 -0.41 -12.81
N ILE A 13 0.02 -0.77 -12.69
CA ILE A 13 1.07 -0.30 -13.58
C ILE A 13 1.44 -1.45 -14.51
N ARG A 14 1.34 -1.24 -15.84
CA ARG A 14 1.67 -2.27 -16.82
C ARG A 14 3.13 -2.70 -16.64
N GLY A 15 3.35 -4.00 -16.57
CA GLY A 15 4.69 -4.58 -16.40
C GLY A 15 5.20 -4.63 -14.96
N VAL A 16 4.45 -4.11 -13.98
CA VAL A 16 4.82 -4.19 -12.56
C VAL A 16 3.83 -5.09 -11.81
N PRO A 17 4.27 -6.16 -11.14
CA PRO A 17 3.40 -7.00 -10.32
C PRO A 17 2.70 -6.20 -9.21
N LEU A 18 1.41 -6.44 -9.00
CA LEU A 18 0.63 -5.73 -7.97
C LEU A 18 1.24 -5.84 -6.57
N ARG A 19 1.84 -6.99 -6.24
CA ARG A 19 2.49 -7.20 -4.94
C ARG A 19 3.65 -6.23 -4.71
N GLU A 20 4.41 -5.89 -5.76
CA GLU A 20 5.51 -4.95 -5.67
C GLU A 20 5.01 -3.52 -5.45
N ILE A 21 3.99 -3.10 -6.21
CA ILE A 21 3.36 -1.79 -6.05
C ILE A 21 2.78 -1.65 -4.63
N ARG A 22 2.01 -2.65 -4.19
CA ARG A 22 1.38 -2.70 -2.86
C ARG A 22 2.39 -2.55 -1.75
N ASP A 23 3.44 -3.39 -1.77
CA ASP A 23 4.48 -3.36 -0.75
C ASP A 23 5.25 -2.04 -0.78
N TRP A 24 5.52 -1.49 -1.97
CA TRP A 24 6.21 -0.22 -2.11
C TRP A 24 5.38 0.93 -1.53
N VAL A 25 4.10 1.05 -1.87
CA VAL A 25 3.22 2.10 -1.31
C VAL A 25 3.11 1.94 0.20
N TRP A 26 2.87 0.71 0.68
CA TRP A 26 2.75 0.43 2.11
C TRP A 26 4.01 0.77 2.90
N ARG A 27 5.20 0.59 2.33
CA ARG A 27 6.46 0.91 3.01
C ARG A 27 6.71 2.41 3.12
N HIS A 28 6.37 3.18 2.08
CA HIS A 28 6.84 4.56 1.92
C HIS A 28 5.83 5.63 2.32
N TYR A 29 4.54 5.29 2.43
CA TYR A 29 3.50 6.24 2.83
C TYR A 29 2.90 5.86 4.18
N SER A 30 2.31 6.84 4.86
CA SER A 30 1.51 6.67 6.07
C SER A 30 0.23 7.50 5.94
N GLY A 31 -0.77 7.19 6.76
CA GLY A 31 -2.11 7.73 6.59
C GLY A 31 -2.80 7.18 5.35
N VAL A 32 -2.63 5.89 5.06
CA VAL A 32 -3.14 5.25 3.83
C VAL A 32 -3.90 3.96 4.11
N GLY A 33 -4.97 3.74 3.35
CA GLY A 33 -5.58 2.43 3.18
C GLY A 33 -5.08 1.77 1.89
N ILE A 34 -4.75 0.49 1.94
CA ILE A 34 -4.34 -0.31 0.78
C ILE A 34 -5.16 -1.59 0.70
N GLY A 35 -5.97 -1.70 -0.35
CA GLY A 35 -6.72 -2.89 -0.71
C GLY A 35 -6.09 -3.63 -1.88
N TRP A 36 -5.77 -4.90 -1.70
CA TRP A 36 -5.25 -5.75 -2.76
C TRP A 36 -6.35 -6.64 -3.34
N TYR A 37 -6.64 -6.48 -4.63
CA TYR A 37 -7.67 -7.23 -5.36
C TYR A 37 -7.01 -8.15 -6.39
N PRO A 38 -6.53 -9.34 -5.98
CA PRO A 38 -5.83 -10.25 -6.88
C PRO A 38 -6.76 -10.89 -7.91
N GLY A 39 -8.05 -11.07 -7.64
CA GLY A 39 -9.01 -11.57 -8.63
C GLY A 39 -9.23 -10.56 -9.76
N ASP A 40 -9.51 -9.32 -9.38
CA ASP A 40 -9.86 -8.23 -10.31
C ASP A 40 -8.64 -7.47 -10.87
N GLN A 41 -7.44 -7.83 -10.41
CA GLN A 41 -6.16 -7.33 -10.92
C GLN A 41 -5.94 -5.81 -10.76
N PHE A 42 -6.31 -5.24 -9.61
CA PHE A 42 -6.00 -3.85 -9.26
C PHE A 42 -5.60 -3.68 -7.78
N LEU A 43 -5.05 -2.51 -7.46
CA LEU A 43 -4.86 -2.03 -6.10
C LEU A 43 -5.77 -0.84 -5.83
N HIS A 44 -6.46 -0.89 -4.70
CA HIS A 44 -7.12 0.27 -4.11
C HIS A 44 -6.15 0.99 -3.19
N VAL A 45 -6.04 2.30 -3.31
CA VAL A 45 -5.32 3.13 -2.34
C VAL A 45 -6.20 4.32 -1.97
N ASP A 46 -6.41 4.56 -0.68
CA ASP A 46 -7.13 5.71 -0.16
C ASP A 46 -6.37 6.44 0.96
N SER A 47 -6.65 7.73 1.15
CA SER A 47 -6.12 8.48 2.31
C SER A 47 -6.93 8.19 3.57
N ARG A 48 -6.25 7.97 4.71
CA ARG A 48 -6.86 7.59 6.00
C ARG A 48 -6.12 8.19 7.19
N ASP A 49 -6.79 8.26 8.33
CA ASP A 49 -6.16 8.66 9.59
C ASP A 49 -5.28 7.54 10.18
N GLN A 50 -5.65 6.29 9.91
CA GLN A 50 -4.92 5.09 10.36
C GLN A 50 -4.61 4.20 9.18
N ASP A 51 -3.35 3.78 9.11
CA ASP A 51 -2.88 2.81 8.12
C ASP A 51 -3.72 1.54 8.18
N THR A 52 -4.34 1.19 7.05
CA THR A 52 -5.22 0.02 6.94
C THR A 52 -4.80 -0.81 5.74
N ALA A 53 -4.60 -2.11 5.92
CA ALA A 53 -4.33 -3.03 4.81
C ALA A 53 -5.37 -4.14 4.77
N TRP A 54 -5.81 -4.50 3.57
CA TRP A 54 -6.68 -5.66 3.34
C TRP A 54 -6.38 -6.36 2.02
N THR A 55 -6.77 -7.62 1.95
CA THR A 55 -6.80 -8.41 0.71
C THR A 55 -8.24 -8.80 0.44
N GLU A 56 -8.75 -8.52 -0.76
CA GLU A 56 -10.00 -9.12 -1.20
C GLU A 56 -9.76 -10.61 -1.43
N ILE A 57 -10.57 -11.41 -0.74
CA ILE A 57 -10.70 -12.85 -0.94
C ILE A 57 -12.07 -13.12 -1.54
N ARG A 58 -12.26 -14.32 -2.08
CA ARG A 58 -13.43 -14.71 -2.87
C ARG A 58 -14.76 -14.14 -2.36
N GLY A 59 -15.50 -13.55 -3.29
CA GLY A 59 -16.86 -13.06 -3.05
C GLY A 59 -16.92 -11.68 -2.40
N GLY A 60 -15.86 -10.86 -2.54
CA GLY A 60 -15.84 -9.50 -2.00
C GLY A 60 -15.62 -9.43 -0.49
N VAL A 61 -15.18 -10.52 0.13
CA VAL A 61 -14.83 -10.53 1.56
C VAL A 61 -13.42 -9.94 1.71
N ASN A 62 -13.23 -9.04 2.66
CA ASN A 62 -11.94 -8.41 2.92
C ASN A 62 -11.27 -9.05 4.13
N ASP A 63 -10.09 -9.62 3.92
CA ASP A 63 -9.17 -10.05 4.99
C ASP A 63 -8.30 -8.87 5.44
N TYR A 64 -8.50 -8.40 6.67
CA TYR A 64 -7.83 -7.23 7.23
C TYR A 64 -6.56 -7.61 8.01
N LYS A 65 -5.58 -6.70 8.01
CA LYS A 65 -4.26 -6.93 8.62
C LYS A 65 -3.57 -8.20 8.07
N PRO A 66 -3.54 -8.37 6.74
CA PRO A 66 -2.94 -9.56 6.12
C PRO A 66 -1.44 -9.64 6.42
N TYR A 67 -0.90 -10.86 6.50
CA TYR A 67 0.51 -11.10 6.84
C TYR A 67 1.51 -10.30 6.00
N TRP A 68 1.22 -10.08 4.71
CA TRP A 68 2.08 -9.29 3.83
C TRP A 68 2.27 -7.84 4.32
N ALA A 69 1.27 -7.26 4.98
CA ALA A 69 1.34 -5.88 5.46
C ALA A 69 2.28 -5.75 6.66
N VAL A 70 2.30 -6.78 7.51
CA VAL A 70 3.25 -6.90 8.64
C VAL A 70 4.67 -7.04 8.08
N GLN A 71 4.88 -8.06 7.22
CA GLN A 71 6.18 -8.35 6.62
C GLN A 71 6.73 -7.16 5.84
N ALA A 72 5.90 -6.47 5.04
CA ALA A 72 6.36 -5.35 4.24
C ALA A 72 6.87 -4.18 5.08
N ARG A 73 6.28 -3.91 6.26
CA ARG A 73 6.75 -2.87 7.19
C ARG A 73 7.98 -3.28 8.00
N GLU A 74 8.09 -4.55 8.40
CA GLU A 74 9.26 -5.07 9.12
C GLU A 74 10.55 -5.02 8.30
N VAL A 75 10.44 -5.20 6.98
CA VAL A 75 11.58 -5.21 6.05
C VAL A 75 12.02 -3.79 5.64
N ALA A 76 11.26 -2.74 5.94
CA ALA A 76 11.59 -1.38 5.51
C ALA A 76 12.79 -0.79 6.29
N PRO A 77 13.74 -0.10 5.63
CA PRO A 77 14.76 0.63 6.35
C PRO A 77 14.10 1.80 7.09
N SER A 78 14.47 1.97 8.36
CA SER A 78 14.06 3.10 9.19
C SER A 78 14.12 4.44 8.43
N PRO A 79 13.12 5.34 8.58
CA PRO A 79 13.12 6.69 7.99
C PRO A 79 14.37 7.53 8.33
N ARG A 80 15.14 7.13 9.34
CA ARG A 80 16.42 7.77 9.72
C ARG A 80 17.56 7.57 8.71
N SER A 81 17.40 6.72 7.70
CA SER A 81 18.45 6.40 6.72
C SER A 81 18.52 7.36 5.53
N LEU A 82 17.44 8.06 5.20
CA LEU A 82 17.41 9.01 4.07
C LEU A 82 17.91 10.42 4.44
N ALA A 83 17.97 10.76 5.74
CA ALA A 83 18.39 12.10 6.20
C ALA A 83 19.92 12.29 6.35
N ARG A 84 20.75 11.25 6.16
CA ARG A 84 22.22 11.32 6.37
C ARG A 84 23.07 11.30 5.08
N ARG A 85 22.46 11.53 3.91
CA ARG A 85 23.20 11.69 2.65
C ARG A 85 22.93 13.07 2.04
N GLY A 86 23.30 14.12 2.77
CA GLY A 86 23.62 15.39 2.14
C GLY A 86 24.96 15.26 1.41
N PRO A 87 25.13 15.85 0.21
CA PRO A 87 26.41 15.84 -0.48
C PRO A 87 27.41 16.66 0.34
N GLY A 88 28.48 16.00 0.80
CA GLY A 88 29.65 16.71 1.27
C GLY A 88 30.38 17.30 0.06
N VAL A 89 30.29 18.62 -0.07
CA VAL A 89 31.25 19.46 -0.79
C VAL A 89 31.41 20.75 0.00
#